data_AF-A0A833V986-F1
#
_entry.id   AF-A0A833V986-F1
#
_cell.length_a   1.000
_cell.length_b   1.000
_cell.length_c   1.000
_cell.angle_alpha   90.00
_cell.angle_beta   90.00
_cell.angle_gamma   90.00
#
_symmetry.space_group_name_H-M   'P 1'
#
loop_
_entity.id
_entity.type
_entity.pdbx_description
1 polymer ?
#
loop_
_entity_poly.entity_id
_entity_poly.type
_entity_poly.pdbx_seq_one_letter_code
_entity_poly.pdbx_strand_id
1 'polypeptide(L)'
;MDRFSRHLLRLVISCRKLSAEVSVPQTEAIVAMATSSEPEFALPQRALLARNPSKKILWNPETAARVGEILAQRLLAIGVDEVSVDHGEELARPPHWRRSVSPFFESVQRSGVRIEGAEKLRWP
;
A
#
# COMPACT_ATOMS: atom_id res chain seq x y z
N MET A 1 -22.64 7.07 11.86
CA MET A 1 -22.06 8.35 11.42
C MET A 1 -20.57 8.08 11.24
N ASP A 2 -20.19 7.65 10.04
CA ASP A 2 -18.79 7.36 9.71
C ASP A 2 -17.98 8.65 9.76
N ARG A 3 -16.94 8.65 10.61
CA ARG A 3 -15.87 9.64 10.52
C ARG A 3 -15.03 9.26 9.31
N PHE A 4 -15.43 9.69 8.13
CA PHE A 4 -14.54 9.57 6.97
C PHE A 4 -13.33 10.46 7.25
N SER A 5 -12.15 9.87 7.48
CA SER A 5 -10.91 10.66 7.41
C SER A 5 -10.86 11.34 6.04
N ARG A 6 -10.26 12.52 5.98
CA ARG A 6 -10.19 13.32 4.75
C ARG A 6 -9.46 12.62 3.60
N HIS A 7 -8.74 11.54 3.88
CA HIS A 7 -7.89 10.83 2.96
C HIS A 7 -8.17 9.32 3.05
N LEU A 8 -8.56 8.72 1.93
CA LEU A 8 -8.82 7.29 1.79
C LEU A 8 -7.63 6.63 1.09
N LEU A 9 -7.03 5.66 1.77
CA LEU A 9 -5.99 4.78 1.27
C LEU A 9 -6.63 3.56 0.59
N ARG A 10 -6.28 3.36 -0.68
CA ARG A 10 -6.68 2.22 -1.48
C ARG A 10 -5.47 1.45 -1.98
N LEU A 11 -5.53 0.12 -1.87
CA LEU A 11 -4.46 -0.77 -2.27
C LEU A 11 -4.88 -1.57 -3.52
N VAL A 12 -4.27 -1.28 -4.67
CA VAL A 12 -4.50 -2.02 -5.90
C VAL A 12 -3.43 -3.10 -6.04
N ILE A 13 -3.85 -4.35 -5.82
CA ILE A 13 -2.97 -5.51 -5.81
C ILE A 13 -3.17 -6.33 -7.09
N SER A 14 -2.06 -6.67 -7.74
CA SER A 14 -2.01 -7.68 -8.79
C SER A 14 -0.83 -8.62 -8.56
N CYS A 15 -0.73 -9.68 -9.33
CA CYS A 15 0.44 -10.56 -9.26
C CYS A 15 1.75 -9.87 -9.69
N ARG A 16 1.68 -8.83 -10.53
CA ARG A 16 2.87 -8.16 -11.08
C ARG A 16 3.20 -6.81 -10.45
N LYS A 17 2.22 -6.19 -9.80
CA LYS A 17 2.31 -4.82 -9.31
C LYS A 17 1.50 -4.66 -8.03
N LEU A 18 2.08 -3.93 -7.09
CA LEU A 18 1.42 -3.38 -5.92
C LEU A 18 1.36 -1.86 -6.10
N SER A 19 0.17 -1.27 -5.99
CA SER A 19 -0.01 0.18 -6.00
C SER A 19 -0.79 0.59 -4.76
N ALA A 20 -0.33 1.63 -4.09
CA ALA A 20 -1.04 2.27 -3.02
C ALA A 20 -1.35 3.70 -3.44
N GLU A 21 -2.59 4.10 -3.30
CA GLU A 21 -3.09 5.41 -3.72
C GLU A 21 -3.93 5.99 -2.59
N VAL A 22 -3.74 7.29 -2.35
CA VAL A 22 -4.47 8.04 -1.34
C VAL A 22 -5.26 9.12 -2.05
N SER A 23 -6.57 9.13 -1.83
CA SER A 23 -7.51 10.04 -2.48
C SER A 23 -8.34 10.80 -1.46
N VAL A 24 -8.85 11.97 -1.84
CA VAL A 24 -9.82 12.72 -1.03
C VAL A 24 -11.23 12.26 -1.44
N PRO A 25 -12.03 11.65 -0.55
CA PRO A 25 -13.33 11.06 -0.91
C PRO A 25 -14.32 12.05 -1.54
N GLN A 26 -14.19 13.34 -1.22
CA GLN A 26 -15.10 14.40 -1.70
C GLN A 26 -14.83 14.82 -3.14
N THR A 27 -13.58 14.70 -3.61
CA THR A 27 -13.15 15.21 -4.91
C THR A 27 -12.57 14.12 -5.81
N GLU A 28 -12.38 12.91 -5.27
CA GLU A 28 -11.67 11.78 -5.90
C GLU A 28 -10.24 12.12 -6.35
N ALA A 29 -9.70 13.26 -5.90
CA ALA A 29 -8.35 13.69 -6.25
C ALA A 29 -7.32 12.81 -5.54
N ILE A 30 -6.38 12.26 -6.30
CA ILE A 30 -5.25 11.49 -5.78
C ILE A 30 -4.22 12.46 -5.23
N VAL A 31 -4.02 12.46 -3.92
CA VAL A 31 -3.06 13.35 -3.23
C VAL A 31 -1.67 12.75 -3.14
N ALA A 32 -1.59 11.42 -3.06
CA ALA A 32 -0.33 10.69 -3.04
C ALA A 32 -0.54 9.30 -3.63
N MET A 33 0.52 8.77 -4.25
CA MET A 33 0.55 7.41 -4.77
C MET A 33 1.95 6.85 -4.53
N ALA A 34 2.07 5.53 -4.36
CA ALA A 34 3.33 4.81 -4.41
C ALA A 34 3.11 3.47 -5.13
N THR A 35 4.03 3.06 -6.00
CA THR A 35 3.90 1.77 -6.66
C THR A 35 5.19 0.99 -6.80
N SER A 36 5.08 -0.34 -6.73
CA SER A 36 6.20 -1.27 -6.95
C SER A 36 6.78 -1.25 -8.36
N SER A 37 6.21 -0.46 -9.29
CA SER A 37 6.75 -0.26 -10.65
C SER A 37 7.54 1.04 -10.79
N GLU A 38 7.76 1.78 -9.71
CA GLU A 38 8.56 3.00 -9.74
C GLU A 38 10.06 2.71 -9.96
N PRO A 39 10.84 3.71 -10.43
CA PRO A 39 12.25 3.53 -10.78
C PRO A 39 13.08 2.94 -9.65
N GLU A 40 12.77 3.28 -8.40
CA GLU A 40 13.40 2.77 -7.18
C GLU A 40 13.21 1.25 -6.97
N PHE A 41 12.19 0.64 -7.59
CA PHE A 41 11.93 -0.80 -7.58
C PHE A 41 12.32 -1.50 -8.89
N ALA A 42 12.62 -0.73 -9.95
CA ALA A 42 12.79 -1.26 -11.30
C ALA A 42 13.99 -2.20 -11.43
N LEU A 43 15.09 -1.95 -10.73
CA LEU A 43 16.31 -2.78 -10.82
C LEU A 43 16.09 -4.21 -10.27
N PRO A 44 15.61 -4.40 -9.03
CA PRO A 44 15.25 -5.73 -8.52
C PRO A 44 14.20 -6.44 -9.38
N GLN A 45 13.16 -5.72 -9.81
CA GLN A 45 12.07 -6.30 -10.61
C GLN A 45 12.56 -6.76 -12.00
N ARG A 46 13.41 -5.98 -12.66
CA ARG A 46 14.02 -6.34 -13.95
C ARG A 46 14.95 -7.55 -13.80
N ALA A 47 15.77 -7.60 -12.75
CA ALA A 47 16.63 -8.75 -12.48
C ALA A 47 15.82 -10.03 -12.24
N LEU A 48 14.70 -9.94 -11.52
CA LEU A 48 13.76 -11.04 -11.31
C LEU A 48 13.14 -11.54 -12.62
N LEU A 49 12.70 -10.63 -13.48
CA LEU A 49 12.12 -10.96 -14.78
C LEU A 49 13.15 -11.55 -15.75
N ALA A 50 14.39 -11.04 -15.74
CA ALA A 50 15.48 -11.57 -16.54
C ALA A 50 15.85 -13.00 -16.13
N ARG A 51 15.84 -13.29 -14.83
CA ARG A 51 16.13 -14.63 -14.29
C ARG A 51 15.00 -15.62 -14.49
N ASN A 52 13.74 -15.16 -14.34
CA ASN A 52 12.58 -16.02 -14.50
C ASN A 52 11.40 -15.24 -15.12
N PRO A 53 11.28 -15.24 -16.46
CA PRO A 53 10.20 -14.54 -17.17
C PRO A 53 8.81 -15.07 -16.81
N SER A 54 8.73 -16.35 -16.43
CA SER A 54 7.48 -17.04 -16.09
C SER A 54 6.98 -16.75 -14.67
N LYS A 55 7.74 -15.99 -13.88
CA LYS A 55 7.38 -15.73 -12.48
C LYS A 55 6.06 -14.96 -12.42
N LYS A 56 5.05 -15.59 -11.82
CA LYS A 56 3.70 -15.04 -11.70
C LYS A 56 3.66 -13.87 -10.70
N ILE A 57 4.41 -13.96 -9.61
CA ILE A 57 4.43 -12.94 -8.54
C ILE A 57 5.76 -12.17 -8.56
N LEU A 58 5.69 -10.86 -8.81
CA LEU A 58 6.87 -10.00 -8.96
C LEU A 58 7.22 -9.13 -7.77
N TRP A 59 6.38 -9.09 -6.76
CA TRP A 59 6.64 -8.36 -5.53
C TRP A 59 6.58 -9.32 -4.34
N ASN A 60 7.28 -8.97 -3.26
CA ASN A 60 7.35 -9.73 -2.03
C ASN A 60 6.96 -8.83 -0.84
N PRO A 61 6.84 -9.38 0.38
CA PRO A 61 6.49 -8.57 1.54
C PRO A 61 7.46 -7.41 1.82
N GLU A 62 8.74 -7.53 1.47
CA GLU A 62 9.73 -6.43 1.55
C GLU A 62 9.40 -5.30 0.58
N THR A 63 9.00 -5.63 -0.65
CA THR A 63 8.54 -4.65 -1.64
C THR A 63 7.30 -3.94 -1.11
N ALA A 64 6.38 -4.67 -0.47
CA ALA A 64 5.19 -4.09 0.14
C ALA A 64 5.54 -3.09 1.26
N ALA A 65 6.45 -3.48 2.18
CA ALA A 65 6.94 -2.58 3.22
C ALA A 65 7.60 -1.32 2.64
N ARG A 66 8.40 -1.46 1.60
CA ARG A 66 9.08 -0.34 0.96
C ARG A 66 8.11 0.59 0.23
N VAL A 67 7.11 0.06 -0.49
CA VAL A 67 6.02 0.87 -1.07
C VAL A 67 5.29 1.66 0.03
N GLY A 68 5.06 1.04 1.19
CA GLY A 68 4.43 1.70 2.34
C GLY A 68 5.28 2.84 2.91
N GLU A 69 6.59 2.63 3.02
CA GLU A 69 7.53 3.66 3.49
C GLU A 69 7.53 4.88 2.56
N ILE A 70 7.62 4.65 1.24
CA ILE A 70 7.60 5.73 0.24
C ILE A 70 6.27 6.48 0.24
N LEU A 71 5.15 5.75 0.35
CA LEU A 71 3.85 6.40 0.46
C LEU A 71 3.78 7.30 1.70
N ALA A 72 4.22 6.80 2.85
CA ALA A 72 4.21 7.57 4.09
C ALA A 72 5.09 8.82 3.99
N GLN A 73 6.28 8.71 3.38
CA GLN A 73 7.13 9.87 3.11
C GLN A 73 6.42 10.92 2.24
N ARG A 74 5.71 10.50 1.19
CA ARG A 74 4.94 11.39 0.32
C ARG A 74 3.79 12.07 1.06
N LEU A 75 3.06 11.34 1.88
CA LEU A 75 1.97 11.87 2.71
C LEU A 75 2.48 12.91 3.71
N LEU A 76 3.54 12.58 4.45
CA LEU A 76 4.12 13.51 5.42
C LEU A 76 4.69 14.76 4.76
N ALA A 77 5.28 14.64 3.56
CA ALA A 77 5.78 15.79 2.80
C ALA A 77 4.68 16.79 2.42
N ILE A 78 3.43 16.33 2.27
CA ILE A 78 2.26 17.17 2.00
C ILE A 78 1.44 17.48 3.26
N GLY A 79 1.93 17.11 4.46
CA GLY A 79 1.27 17.38 5.74
C GLY A 79 0.09 16.45 6.05
N VAL A 80 -0.01 15.29 5.40
CA VAL A 80 -1.01 14.27 5.70
C VAL A 80 -0.40 13.23 6.63
N ASP A 81 -0.94 13.12 7.85
CA ASP A 81 -0.48 12.20 8.89
C ASP A 81 -1.51 11.12 9.26
N GLU A 82 -2.69 11.15 8.64
CA GLU A 82 -3.81 10.23 8.93
C GLU A 82 -4.58 9.87 7.66
N VAL A 83 -4.82 8.57 7.47
CA VAL A 83 -5.57 7.99 6.35
C VAL A 83 -6.54 6.92 6.85
N SER A 84 -7.71 6.79 6.22
CA SER A 84 -8.63 5.66 6.43
C SER A 84 -8.40 4.58 5.39
N VAL A 85 -8.71 3.34 5.73
CA VAL A 85 -8.75 2.20 4.79
C VAL A 85 -10.16 1.63 4.77
N ASP A 86 -10.64 1.20 3.59
CA ASP A 86 -11.88 0.43 3.49
C ASP A 86 -11.65 -1.00 3.99
N HIS A 87 -12.09 -1.30 5.22
CA HIS A 87 -11.95 -2.62 5.82
C HIS A 87 -12.74 -3.70 5.07
N GLY A 88 -13.87 -3.34 4.46
CA GLY A 88 -14.67 -4.28 3.68
C GLY A 88 -13.90 -4.77 2.47
N GLU A 89 -13.26 -3.85 1.75
CA GLU A 89 -12.40 -4.18 0.61
C GLU A 89 -11.20 -5.04 1.05
N GLU A 90 -10.50 -4.62 2.12
CA GLU A 90 -9.31 -5.34 2.59
C GLU A 90 -9.62 -6.74 3.13
N LEU A 91 -10.70 -6.91 3.89
CA LEU A 91 -11.09 -8.21 4.46
C LEU A 91 -11.62 -9.18 3.40
N ALA A 92 -12.24 -8.67 2.33
CA ALA A 92 -12.67 -9.47 1.19
C ALA A 92 -11.48 -10.05 0.39
N ARG A 93 -10.26 -9.52 0.58
CA ARG A 93 -9.08 -10.03 -0.13
C ARG A 93 -8.75 -11.48 0.28
N PRO A 94 -8.27 -12.31 -0.67
CA PRO A 94 -7.78 -13.64 -0.35
C PRO A 94 -6.73 -13.64 0.77
N PRO A 95 -6.74 -14.62 1.70
CA PRO A 95 -5.85 -14.62 2.87
C PRO A 95 -4.36 -14.50 2.54
N HIS A 96 -3.91 -15.10 1.43
CA HIS A 96 -2.51 -15.02 1.01
C HIS A 96 -2.09 -13.59 0.62
N TRP A 97 -2.97 -12.82 -0.03
CA TRP A 97 -2.70 -11.42 -0.35
C TRP A 97 -2.64 -10.57 0.90
N ARG A 98 -3.60 -10.76 1.83
CA ARG A 98 -3.61 -10.04 3.12
C ARG A 98 -2.31 -10.22 3.90
N ARG A 99 -1.81 -11.46 4.01
CA ARG A 99 -0.51 -11.73 4.65
C ARG A 99 0.65 -11.04 3.93
N SER A 100 0.67 -11.07 2.60
CA SER A 100 1.72 -10.43 1.81
C SER A 100 1.73 -8.91 1.92
N VAL A 101 0.59 -8.27 2.18
CA VAL A 101 0.50 -6.81 2.34
C VAL A 101 0.54 -6.33 3.78
N SER A 102 0.51 -7.20 4.79
CA SER A 102 0.65 -6.77 6.20
C SER A 102 1.86 -5.85 6.42
N PRO A 103 3.05 -6.15 5.86
CA PRO A 103 4.22 -5.28 6.05
C PRO A 103 4.08 -3.89 5.42
N PHE A 104 3.20 -3.72 4.43
CA PHE A 104 2.89 -2.40 3.89
C PHE A 104 2.23 -1.53 4.98
N PHE A 105 1.19 -2.02 5.64
CA PHE A 105 0.49 -1.26 6.69
C PHE A 105 1.39 -0.98 7.89
N GLU A 106 2.17 -1.98 8.33
CA GLU A 106 3.14 -1.82 9.41
C GLU A 106 4.19 -0.77 9.08
N SER A 107 4.68 -0.75 7.84
CA SER A 107 5.69 0.22 7.40
C SER A 107 5.13 1.64 7.39
N VAL A 108 3.91 1.85 6.87
CA VAL A 108 3.22 3.15 6.86
C VAL A 108 3.05 3.67 8.30
N GLN A 109 2.59 2.83 9.22
CA GLN A 109 2.45 3.18 10.63
C GLN A 109 3.79 3.50 11.30
N ARG A 110 4.82 2.69 11.05
CA ARG A 110 6.17 2.89 11.58
C ARG A 110 6.80 4.18 11.06
N SER A 111 6.45 4.62 9.86
CA SER A 111 6.88 5.89 9.28
C SER A 111 6.13 7.11 9.83
N GLY A 112 5.14 6.92 10.71
CA GLY A 112 4.45 8.02 11.42
C GLY A 112 3.07 8.39 10.86
N VAL A 113 2.55 7.66 9.88
CA VAL A 113 1.19 7.88 9.35
C VAL A 113 0.21 6.97 10.07
N ARG A 114 -0.82 7.56 10.68
CA ARG A 114 -1.92 6.84 11.33
C ARG A 114 -2.85 6.26 10.27
N ILE A 115 -3.18 4.98 10.44
CA ILE A 115 -4.14 4.29 9.59
C ILE A 115 -5.36 3.97 10.45
N GLU A 116 -6.46 4.64 10.17
CA GLU A 116 -7.71 4.41 10.88
C GLU A 116 -8.22 2.98 10.62
N GLY A 117 -8.53 2.26 11.70
CA GLY A 117 -9.01 0.90 11.61
C GLY A 117 -7.92 -0.18 11.38
N ALA A 118 -6.64 0.20 11.49
CA ALA A 118 -5.53 -0.74 11.33
C ALA A 118 -5.51 -1.87 12.35
N GLU A 119 -6.16 -1.72 13.52
CA GLU A 119 -6.26 -2.81 14.49
C GLU A 119 -7.07 -3.99 13.94
N LYS A 120 -8.00 -3.74 13.02
CA LYS A 120 -8.82 -4.77 12.36
C LYS A 120 -8.08 -5.47 11.21
N LEU A 121 -6.97 -4.90 10.76
CA LEU A 121 -6.14 -5.43 9.67
C LEU A 121 -4.98 -6.29 10.20
N ARG A 122 -4.74 -6.30 11.52
CA ARG A 122 -3.74 -7.19 12.14
C ARG A 122 -4.18 -8.64 12.02
N TRP A 123 -3.40 -9.42 11.29
CA TRP A 123 -3.59 -10.85 11.16
C TRP A 123 -2.86 -11.57 12.31
N PRO A 124 -3.46 -12.56 12.99
CA PRO A 124 -2.81 -13.35 14.04
C PRO A 124 -1.70 -14.27 13.51
#